data_AF-A0A1P8MWH4-F1
#
_entry.id   AF-A0A1P8MWH4-F1
#
_cell.length_a   1.000
_cell.length_b   1.000
_cell.length_c   1.000
_cell.angle_alpha   90.00
_cell.angle_beta   90.00
_cell.angle_gamma   90.00
#
_symmetry.space_group_name_H-M   'P 1'
#
loop_
_entity.id
_entity.type
_entity.pdbx_description
1 polymer ?
#
loop_
_entity_poly.entity_id
_entity_poly.type
_entity_poly.pdbx_seq_one_letter_code
_entity_poly.pdbx_strand_id
1 'polypeptide(L)'
;MSPLDEPPLRHLLTHSAAKRPPKPDPLTSVLAGPDTADIQYRPWKSSITMSEKYTSQVMAMKPRSMTTFLNEVEIWAKSQTSVEAILLFGSRTHDGRQFDRFSDYDFIIVSEAPEQLISNAAWLDDFGTSFLRFREITPLGLTEWRVEYEDGLCCDFVPVSPADFARMTQSDLGQSALAQGFRVLHDPKGMMTTLLSTMTPPPAKRTQICDEEIDDFLFHCLWSTRRYMRGELWTACWCCDVYLKSMLLRALEMEAETLGDVVMIQGRSLENWISDQSATKLRLTYVCYQSDNFREAIANTIDLYFSVVMRMLPPSKANAATQKRNAVESAIDRVLNGDT
;
A
#
# COMPACT_ATOMS: atom_id res chain seq x y z
N MET A 1 18.18 11.55 -7.19
CA MET A 1 17.24 10.90 -8.13
C MET A 1 16.61 9.73 -7.39
N SER A 2 15.37 9.89 -6.95
CA SER A 2 14.57 8.84 -6.31
C SER A 2 13.34 8.63 -7.19
N PRO A 3 13.09 7.42 -7.74
CA PRO A 3 11.88 7.12 -8.46
C PRO A 3 10.86 6.59 -7.46
N LEU A 4 10.00 7.49 -6.97
CA LEU A 4 8.67 7.10 -6.52
C LEU A 4 7.74 7.60 -7.60
N ASP A 5 7.06 6.65 -8.24
CA ASP A 5 6.10 6.86 -9.31
C ASP A 5 5.17 8.04 -9.00
N GLU A 6 5.37 9.14 -9.72
CA GLU A 6 4.36 10.15 -9.88
C GLU A 6 3.13 9.47 -10.51
N PRO A 7 1.92 9.58 -9.94
CA PRO A 7 0.73 9.31 -10.74
C PRO A 7 0.78 10.28 -11.93
N PRO A 8 0.47 9.85 -13.16
CA PRO A 8 0.68 10.69 -14.33
C PRO A 8 -0.12 11.98 -14.15
N LEU A 9 0.60 13.08 -13.91
CA LEU A 9 0.10 14.43 -14.03
C LEU A 9 -0.34 14.57 -15.49
N ARG A 10 -1.61 14.25 -15.76
CA ARG A 10 -2.25 14.55 -17.04
C ARG A 10 -2.00 16.03 -17.30
N HIS A 11 -1.24 16.31 -18.35
CA HIS A 11 -0.85 17.64 -18.79
C HIS A 11 -1.97 18.66 -18.55
N LEU A 12 -1.67 19.66 -17.73
CA LEU A 12 -2.47 20.86 -17.56
C LEU A 12 -2.47 21.64 -18.89
N LEU A 13 -3.38 21.27 -19.79
CA LEU A 13 -3.87 22.20 -20.79
C LEU A 13 -4.71 23.23 -20.04
N THR A 14 -4.20 24.46 -19.98
CA THR A 14 -4.92 25.65 -19.52
C THR A 14 -6.03 25.99 -20.51
N HIS A 15 -7.13 25.24 -20.45
CA HIS A 15 -8.39 25.71 -20.98
C HIS A 15 -9.09 26.53 -19.89
N SER A 16 -9.36 27.79 -20.21
CA SER A 16 -10.28 28.65 -19.46
C SER A 16 -11.64 27.97 -19.41
N ALA A 17 -11.87 27.15 -18.38
CA ALA A 17 -13.15 26.52 -18.13
C ALA A 17 -14.05 27.57 -17.48
N ALA A 18 -15.13 27.92 -18.17
CA ALA A 18 -16.22 28.72 -17.60
C ALA A 18 -16.57 28.15 -16.21
N LYS A 19 -16.54 29.00 -15.17
CA LYS A 19 -16.91 28.63 -13.80
C LYS A 19 -18.30 28.00 -13.84
N ARG A 20 -18.39 26.67 -13.66
CA ARG A 20 -19.67 26.04 -13.37
C ARG A 20 -20.18 26.63 -12.05
N PRO A 21 -21.47 26.99 -11.95
CA PRO A 21 -22.03 27.45 -10.70
C PRO A 21 -21.83 26.38 -9.61
N PRO A 22 -21.65 26.79 -8.33
CA PRO A 22 -21.55 25.85 -7.24
C PRO A 22 -22.77 24.93 -7.26
N LYS A 23 -22.54 23.61 -7.26
CA LYS A 23 -23.63 22.66 -7.05
C LYS A 23 -24.20 22.91 -5.66
N PRO A 24 -25.54 22.90 -5.49
CA PRO A 24 -26.14 22.96 -4.17
C PRO A 24 -25.64 21.78 -3.32
N ASP A 25 -25.67 21.98 -2.00
CA ASP A 25 -25.25 21.01 -0.99
C ASP A 25 -25.82 19.60 -1.28
N PRO A 26 -24.98 18.59 -1.56
CA PRO A 26 -25.45 17.27 -1.96
C PRO A 26 -26.22 16.53 -0.86
N LEU A 27 -26.12 16.94 0.41
CA LEU A 27 -26.77 16.25 1.52
C LEU A 27 -28.29 16.44 1.56
N THR A 28 -28.84 17.44 0.86
CA THR A 28 -30.30 17.64 0.75
C THR A 28 -30.90 17.24 -0.60
N SER A 29 -30.10 17.01 -1.64
CA SER A 29 -30.63 16.72 -3.00
C SER A 29 -30.54 15.26 -3.45
N VAL A 30 -29.97 14.35 -2.66
CA VAL A 30 -29.94 12.90 -2.99
C VAL A 30 -31.32 12.22 -2.79
N LEU A 31 -32.30 12.90 -2.19
CA LEU A 31 -33.64 12.34 -1.92
C LEU A 31 -34.83 13.07 -2.58
N ALA A 32 -34.62 14.08 -3.43
CA ALA A 32 -35.73 14.75 -4.09
C ALA A 32 -35.35 15.33 -5.46
N GLY A 33 -35.51 14.54 -6.52
CA GLY A 33 -35.42 14.99 -7.90
C GLY A 33 -36.03 13.93 -8.84
N PRO A 34 -37.05 14.25 -9.66
CA PRO A 34 -37.70 13.30 -10.54
C PRO A 34 -36.91 13.19 -11.84
N ASP A 35 -35.94 12.28 -11.91
CA ASP A 35 -35.43 11.65 -13.16
C ASP A 35 -34.28 10.65 -12.88
N THR A 36 -34.36 9.89 -11.78
CA THR A 36 -33.43 8.80 -11.45
C THR A 36 -34.01 7.41 -11.74
N ALA A 37 -35.06 7.33 -12.56
CA ALA A 37 -35.89 6.13 -12.72
C ALA A 37 -35.16 4.87 -13.22
N ASP A 38 -33.92 4.94 -13.71
CA ASP A 38 -33.22 3.75 -14.27
C ASP A 38 -31.83 3.45 -13.70
N ILE A 39 -31.36 4.13 -12.64
CA ILE A 39 -30.22 3.62 -11.88
C ILE A 39 -30.78 2.86 -10.68
N GLN A 40 -31.03 1.56 -10.86
CA GLN A 40 -31.16 0.65 -9.72
C GLN A 40 -29.80 0.60 -9.02
N TYR A 41 -29.57 1.53 -8.10
CA TYR A 41 -28.55 1.35 -7.07
C TYR A 41 -28.90 0.03 -6.39
N ARG A 42 -28.09 -1.00 -6.59
CA ARG A 42 -28.12 -2.18 -5.72
C ARG A 42 -27.33 -1.79 -4.49
N PRO A 43 -27.97 -1.34 -3.39
CA PRO A 43 -27.25 -1.12 -2.15
C PRO A 43 -26.55 -2.42 -1.80
N TRP A 44 -25.29 -2.32 -1.39
CA TRP A 44 -24.69 -3.36 -0.58
C TRP A 44 -25.71 -3.70 0.51
N LYS A 45 -26.03 -4.99 0.73
CA LYS A 45 -27.01 -5.37 1.76
C LYS A 45 -26.46 -4.89 3.11
N SER A 46 -26.80 -3.67 3.51
CA SER A 46 -26.24 -2.96 4.65
C SER A 46 -26.79 -3.49 5.97
N SER A 47 -27.88 -4.27 5.90
CA SER A 47 -28.41 -5.08 6.99
C SER A 47 -28.10 -6.56 6.74
N ILE A 48 -26.83 -6.93 6.84
CA ILE A 48 -26.51 -8.32 7.16
C ILE A 48 -26.66 -8.44 8.68
N THR A 49 -27.89 -8.70 9.15
CA THR A 49 -27.98 -9.85 10.05
C THR A 49 -27.44 -10.98 9.19
N MET A 50 -26.27 -11.52 9.53
CA MET A 50 -25.68 -12.66 8.82
C MET A 50 -26.79 -13.68 8.68
N SER A 51 -27.43 -13.74 7.50
CA SER A 51 -28.49 -14.72 7.30
C SER A 51 -27.81 -16.05 7.55
N GLU A 52 -28.39 -16.92 8.37
CA GLU A 52 -27.77 -18.20 8.73
C GLU A 52 -27.20 -18.89 7.50
N LYS A 53 -27.86 -18.78 6.34
CA LYS A 53 -27.41 -19.24 5.03
C LYS A 53 -26.09 -18.64 4.50
N TYR A 54 -25.87 -17.33 4.60
CA TYR A 54 -24.63 -16.69 4.13
C TYR A 54 -23.47 -16.98 5.08
N THR A 55 -23.73 -16.95 6.38
CA THR A 55 -22.76 -17.43 7.39
C THR A 55 -22.49 -18.91 7.21
N SER A 56 -23.47 -19.74 6.91
CA SER A 56 -23.27 -21.15 6.60
C SER A 56 -22.50 -21.36 5.31
N GLN A 57 -22.65 -20.53 4.27
CA GLN A 57 -21.88 -20.65 3.02
C GLN A 57 -20.42 -20.22 3.23
N VAL A 58 -20.18 -19.06 3.85
CA VAL A 58 -18.83 -18.58 4.16
C VAL A 58 -18.13 -19.46 5.20
N MET A 59 -18.86 -20.00 6.19
CA MET A 59 -18.32 -20.95 7.17
C MET A 59 -18.26 -22.39 6.64
N ALA A 60 -18.98 -22.73 5.56
CA ALA A 60 -18.87 -24.02 4.87
C ALA A 60 -17.82 -24.02 3.76
N MET A 61 -17.29 -22.86 3.36
CA MET A 61 -16.02 -22.80 2.65
C MET A 61 -14.99 -23.47 3.55
N LYS A 62 -14.59 -24.69 3.21
CA LYS A 62 -13.50 -25.38 3.89
C LYS A 62 -12.22 -24.75 3.36
N PRO A 63 -11.50 -23.93 4.16
CA PRO A 63 -10.27 -23.34 3.69
C PRO A 63 -9.31 -24.46 3.32
N ARG A 64 -8.75 -24.44 2.11
CA ARG A 64 -7.67 -25.35 1.77
C ARG A 64 -6.50 -25.09 2.72
N SER A 65 -5.92 -26.17 3.25
CA SER A 65 -4.73 -26.01 4.06
C SER A 65 -3.60 -25.48 3.19
N MET A 66 -2.73 -24.63 3.74
CA MET A 66 -1.55 -24.13 3.03
C MET A 66 -0.71 -25.28 2.46
N THR A 67 -0.52 -26.35 3.24
CA THR A 67 0.21 -27.55 2.78
C THR A 67 -0.46 -28.18 1.55
N THR A 68 -1.78 -28.31 1.55
CA THR A 68 -2.53 -28.85 0.40
C THR A 68 -2.33 -27.98 -0.84
N PHE A 69 -2.52 -26.68 -0.71
CA PHE A 69 -2.40 -25.76 -1.85
C PHE A 69 -0.98 -25.69 -2.40
N LEU A 70 0.04 -25.59 -1.54
CA LEU A 70 1.43 -25.58 -1.99
C LEU A 70 1.84 -26.90 -2.66
N ASN A 71 1.28 -28.04 -2.23
CA ASN A 71 1.50 -29.31 -2.91
C ASN A 71 0.85 -29.34 -4.31
N GLU A 72 -0.35 -28.77 -4.47
CA GLU A 72 -1.02 -28.64 -5.78
C GLU A 72 -0.18 -27.77 -6.74
N VAL A 73 0.33 -26.64 -6.25
CA VAL A 73 1.23 -25.75 -6.99
C VAL A 73 2.54 -26.45 -7.38
N GLU A 74 3.15 -27.20 -6.47
CA GLU A 74 4.35 -27.99 -6.74
C GLU A 74 4.11 -29.08 -7.79
N ILE A 75 2.98 -29.80 -7.70
CA ILE A 75 2.60 -30.83 -8.68
C ILE A 75 2.38 -30.20 -10.06
N TRP A 76 1.65 -29.09 -10.11
CA TRP A 76 1.43 -28.33 -11.34
C TRP A 76 2.77 -27.94 -11.96
N ALA A 77 3.67 -27.31 -11.20
CA ALA A 77 4.97 -26.87 -11.72
C ALA A 77 5.80 -28.03 -12.28
N LYS A 78 5.85 -29.17 -11.59
CA LYS A 78 6.53 -30.38 -12.07
C LYS A 78 5.95 -30.95 -13.37
N SER A 79 4.67 -30.68 -13.66
CA SER A 79 4.01 -31.13 -14.89
C SER A 79 4.27 -30.20 -16.08
N GLN A 80 4.73 -28.96 -15.84
CA GLN A 80 5.02 -27.99 -16.88
C GLN A 80 6.46 -28.12 -17.37
N THR A 81 6.65 -28.53 -18.62
CA THR A 81 8.00 -28.68 -19.20
C THR A 81 8.77 -27.36 -19.32
N SER A 82 8.06 -26.24 -19.43
CA SER A 82 8.65 -24.91 -19.57
C SER A 82 8.97 -24.24 -18.24
N VAL A 83 8.55 -24.79 -17.09
CA VAL A 83 8.80 -24.20 -15.77
C VAL A 83 10.13 -24.73 -15.23
N GLU A 84 11.08 -23.82 -15.01
CA GLU A 84 12.40 -24.15 -14.47
C GLU A 84 12.47 -24.03 -12.95
N ALA A 85 11.67 -23.14 -12.37
CA ALA A 85 11.54 -23.00 -10.93
C ALA A 85 10.21 -22.33 -10.56
N ILE A 86 9.73 -22.63 -9.35
CA ILE A 86 8.66 -21.88 -8.71
C ILE A 86 8.96 -21.65 -7.23
N LEU A 87 8.74 -20.42 -6.80
CA LEU A 87 9.06 -19.92 -5.46
C LEU A 87 7.80 -19.32 -4.87
N LEU A 88 7.48 -19.67 -3.64
CA LEU A 88 6.63 -18.85 -2.78
C LEU A 88 7.52 -17.77 -2.15
N PHE A 89 7.08 -16.52 -2.11
CA PHE A 89 7.77 -15.44 -1.40
C PHE A 89 6.79 -14.62 -0.55
N GLY A 90 7.29 -13.64 0.19
CA GLY A 90 6.45 -12.70 0.94
C GLY A 90 5.96 -13.23 2.29
N SER A 91 4.78 -12.77 2.72
CA SER A 91 4.33 -12.91 4.11
C SER A 91 4.23 -14.37 4.60
N ARG A 92 4.00 -15.32 3.70
CA ARG A 92 3.79 -16.75 4.00
C ARG A 92 5.06 -17.57 4.15
N THR A 93 6.24 -16.95 4.04
CA THR A 93 7.53 -17.67 4.09
C THR A 93 8.29 -17.47 5.39
N HIS A 94 7.77 -16.66 6.31
CA HIS A 94 8.40 -16.39 7.59
C HIS A 94 7.81 -17.30 8.70
N ASP A 95 8.66 -18.10 9.35
CA ASP A 95 8.27 -19.02 10.43
C ASP A 95 7.86 -18.30 11.74
N GLY A 96 7.95 -16.96 11.78
CA GLY A 96 7.79 -16.10 12.96
C GLY A 96 6.42 -15.45 13.18
N ARG A 97 5.35 -15.90 12.50
CA ARG A 97 3.94 -15.41 12.63
C ARG A 97 3.70 -13.98 12.13
N GLN A 98 3.54 -13.77 10.82
CA GLN A 98 2.88 -12.57 10.29
C GLN A 98 2.05 -12.84 9.02
N PHE A 99 1.35 -13.97 8.97
CA PHE A 99 0.31 -14.19 7.97
C PHE A 99 -0.90 -14.84 8.62
N ASP A 100 -2.07 -14.53 8.07
CA ASP A 100 -3.35 -15.08 8.49
C ASP A 100 -4.12 -15.61 7.27
N ARG A 101 -5.41 -15.87 7.46
CA ARG A 101 -6.28 -16.36 6.39
C ARG A 101 -6.55 -15.33 5.29
N PHE A 102 -6.24 -14.06 5.52
CA PHE A 102 -6.43 -12.96 4.57
C PHE A 102 -5.14 -12.59 3.84
N SER A 103 -4.03 -13.27 4.15
CA SER A 103 -2.76 -13.04 3.46
C SER A 103 -2.75 -13.73 2.09
N ASP A 104 -2.25 -13.04 1.09
CA ASP A 104 -2.13 -13.56 -0.28
C ASP A 104 -1.03 -14.64 -0.38
N TYR A 105 -1.00 -15.35 -1.51
CA TYR A 105 0.09 -16.23 -1.89
C TYR A 105 0.86 -15.63 -3.07
N ASP A 106 2.09 -15.19 -2.81
CA ASP A 106 2.94 -14.57 -3.83
C ASP A 106 3.89 -15.61 -4.44
N PHE A 107 3.80 -15.84 -5.74
CA PHE A 107 4.62 -16.80 -6.48
C PHE A 107 5.44 -16.15 -7.58
N ILE A 108 6.70 -16.57 -7.71
CA ILE A 108 7.53 -16.30 -8.88
C ILE A 108 7.66 -17.60 -9.67
N ILE A 109 7.29 -17.57 -10.94
CA ILE A 109 7.39 -18.70 -11.86
C ILE A 109 8.49 -18.41 -12.87
N VAL A 110 9.63 -19.07 -12.72
CA VAL A 110 10.71 -18.98 -13.70
C VAL A 110 10.40 -19.97 -14.82
N SER A 111 10.23 -19.46 -16.04
CA SER A 111 9.86 -20.27 -17.20
C SER A 111 10.64 -19.87 -18.45
N GLU A 112 10.96 -20.82 -19.32
CA GLU A 112 11.49 -20.55 -20.66
C GLU A 112 10.44 -19.91 -21.59
N ALA A 113 9.15 -19.96 -21.23
CA ALA A 113 8.04 -19.44 -22.03
C ALA A 113 7.05 -18.60 -21.19
N PRO A 114 7.50 -17.54 -20.48
CA PRO A 114 6.66 -16.78 -19.56
C PRO A 114 5.48 -16.09 -20.28
N GLU A 115 5.67 -15.71 -21.54
CA GLU A 115 4.62 -15.10 -22.37
C GLU A 115 3.40 -16.01 -22.56
N GLN A 116 3.58 -17.34 -22.54
CA GLN A 116 2.45 -18.27 -22.60
C GLN A 116 1.60 -18.19 -21.33
N LEU A 117 2.25 -18.09 -20.16
CA LEU A 117 1.58 -17.93 -18.87
C LEU A 117 0.93 -16.54 -18.72
N ILE A 118 1.54 -15.50 -19.31
CA ILE A 118 1.03 -14.11 -19.27
C ILE A 118 -0.15 -13.90 -20.24
N SER A 119 -0.11 -14.53 -21.41
CA SER A 119 -1.14 -14.36 -22.45
C SER A 119 -2.34 -15.28 -22.29
N ASN A 120 -2.18 -16.42 -21.61
CA ASN A 120 -3.24 -17.39 -21.38
C ASN A 120 -3.56 -17.50 -19.88
N ALA A 121 -4.79 -17.17 -19.48
CA ALA A 121 -5.24 -17.26 -18.09
C ALA A 121 -5.81 -18.64 -17.70
N ALA A 122 -5.90 -19.60 -18.64
CA ALA A 122 -6.58 -20.87 -18.41
C ALA A 122 -5.90 -21.74 -17.34
N TRP A 123 -4.56 -21.70 -17.26
CA TRP A 123 -3.79 -22.46 -16.27
C TRP A 123 -4.08 -22.02 -14.82
N LEU A 124 -4.59 -20.81 -14.61
CA LEU A 124 -5.00 -20.36 -13.28
C LEU A 124 -6.14 -21.22 -12.73
N ASP A 125 -7.01 -21.74 -13.60
CA ASP A 125 -8.12 -22.59 -13.17
C ASP A 125 -7.67 -24.02 -12.77
N ASP A 126 -6.40 -24.38 -13.00
CA ASP A 126 -5.82 -25.64 -12.52
C ASP A 126 -5.76 -25.69 -10.98
N PHE A 127 -5.82 -24.52 -10.33
CA PHE A 127 -5.82 -24.37 -8.88
C PHE A 127 -7.21 -24.19 -8.27
N GLY A 128 -8.27 -24.35 -9.06
CA GLY A 128 -9.66 -24.16 -8.65
C GLY A 128 -10.35 -23.07 -9.46
N THR A 129 -11.64 -22.84 -9.19
CA THR A 129 -12.43 -21.87 -9.96
C THR A 129 -12.01 -20.43 -9.62
N SER A 130 -11.32 -19.76 -10.54
CA SER A 130 -10.97 -18.34 -10.41
C SER A 130 -12.15 -17.46 -10.82
N PHE A 131 -12.67 -16.67 -9.87
CA PHE A 131 -13.81 -15.79 -10.12
C PHE A 131 -13.40 -14.32 -10.33
N LEU A 132 -12.20 -13.93 -9.89
CA LEU A 132 -11.54 -12.69 -10.28
C LEU A 132 -10.12 -13.01 -10.76
N ARG A 133 -9.72 -12.41 -11.89
CA ARG A 133 -8.36 -12.48 -12.42
C ARG A 133 -8.06 -11.29 -13.28
N PHE A 134 -6.91 -10.68 -13.08
CA PHE A 134 -6.43 -9.55 -13.88
C PHE A 134 -4.92 -9.45 -13.82
N ARG A 135 -4.35 -8.62 -14.71
CA ARG A 135 -2.90 -8.37 -14.76
C ARG A 135 -2.57 -7.01 -14.21
N GLU A 136 -1.49 -6.94 -13.47
CA GLU A 136 -0.83 -5.69 -13.06
C GLU A 136 0.65 -5.71 -13.42
N ILE A 137 1.26 -4.54 -13.35
CA ILE A 137 2.70 -4.38 -13.50
C ILE A 137 3.29 -4.17 -12.12
N THR A 138 4.20 -5.05 -11.72
CA THR A 138 4.91 -4.93 -10.44
C THR A 138 5.80 -3.69 -10.46
N PRO A 139 6.26 -3.19 -9.30
CA PRO A 139 7.22 -2.08 -9.25
C PRO A 139 8.57 -2.39 -9.94
N LEU A 140 8.84 -3.66 -10.26
CA LEU A 140 9.99 -4.10 -11.06
C LEU A 140 9.74 -4.09 -12.58
N GLY A 141 8.55 -3.67 -13.02
CA GLY A 141 8.14 -3.67 -14.42
C GLY A 141 7.76 -5.05 -14.97
N LEU A 142 7.58 -6.05 -14.09
CA LEU A 142 7.19 -7.42 -14.46
C LEU A 142 5.67 -7.54 -14.48
N THR A 143 5.11 -8.40 -15.34
CA THR A 143 3.67 -8.66 -15.32
C THR A 143 3.32 -9.69 -14.25
N GLU A 144 2.31 -9.40 -13.44
CA GLU A 144 1.74 -10.34 -12.47
C GLU A 144 0.27 -10.64 -12.79
N TRP A 145 -0.16 -11.86 -12.48
CA TRP A 145 -1.56 -12.24 -12.40
C TRP A 145 -2.02 -12.16 -10.95
N ARG A 146 -3.07 -11.40 -10.67
CA ARG A 146 -3.77 -11.42 -9.38
C ARG A 146 -5.05 -12.21 -9.50
N VAL A 147 -5.28 -13.14 -8.59
CA VAL A 147 -6.33 -14.16 -8.73
C VAL A 147 -7.03 -14.41 -7.41
N GLU A 148 -8.36 -14.42 -7.44
CA GLU A 148 -9.21 -14.85 -6.31
C GLU A 148 -9.99 -16.11 -6.69
N TYR A 149 -9.93 -17.12 -5.83
CA TYR A 149 -10.58 -18.41 -5.99
C TYR A 149 -11.85 -18.51 -5.13
N GLU A 150 -12.82 -19.33 -5.57
CA GLU A 150 -14.11 -19.51 -4.86
C GLU A 150 -13.98 -20.00 -3.41
N ASP A 151 -12.84 -20.59 -3.04
CA ASP A 151 -12.55 -21.05 -1.68
C ASP A 151 -11.81 -20.00 -0.82
N GLY A 152 -11.63 -18.79 -1.34
CA GLY A 152 -11.08 -17.63 -0.63
C GLY A 152 -9.55 -17.54 -0.67
N LEU A 153 -8.88 -18.35 -1.52
CA LEU A 153 -7.46 -18.13 -1.79
C LEU A 153 -7.28 -16.91 -2.70
N CYS A 154 -6.39 -16.02 -2.31
CA CYS A 154 -5.88 -14.93 -3.14
C CYS A 154 -4.42 -15.22 -3.50
N CYS A 155 -4.07 -15.11 -4.78
CA CYS A 155 -2.74 -15.44 -5.29
C CYS A 155 -2.24 -14.41 -6.29
N ASP A 156 -0.98 -14.05 -6.15
CA ASP A 156 -0.23 -13.25 -7.11
C ASP A 156 0.82 -14.14 -7.77
N PHE A 157 0.78 -14.28 -9.10
CA PHE A 157 1.75 -15.06 -9.87
C PHE A 157 2.54 -14.16 -10.80
N VAL A 158 3.87 -14.21 -10.72
CA VAL A 158 4.79 -13.44 -11.55
C VAL A 158 5.57 -14.40 -12.47
N PRO A 159 5.09 -14.68 -13.70
CA PRO A 159 5.85 -15.42 -14.69
C PRO A 159 7.03 -14.58 -15.22
N VAL A 160 8.23 -15.14 -15.17
CA VAL A 160 9.46 -14.46 -15.61
C VAL A 160 10.35 -15.40 -16.40
N SER A 161 11.14 -14.85 -17.33
CA SER A 161 12.21 -15.61 -17.96
C SER A 161 13.38 -15.82 -16.98
N PRO A 162 14.27 -16.82 -17.19
CA PRO A 162 15.50 -16.95 -16.40
C PRO A 162 16.36 -15.68 -16.40
N ALA A 163 16.38 -14.95 -17.52
CA ALA A 163 17.11 -13.69 -17.63
C ALA A 163 16.45 -12.57 -16.80
N ASP A 164 15.13 -12.45 -16.81
CA ASP A 164 14.40 -11.47 -16.01
C ASP A 164 14.52 -11.76 -14.53
N PHE A 165 14.43 -13.04 -14.15
CA PHE A 165 14.67 -13.49 -12.80
C PHE A 165 16.07 -13.10 -12.33
N ALA A 166 17.11 -13.37 -13.12
CA ALA A 166 18.47 -12.96 -12.80
C ALA A 166 18.60 -11.43 -12.63
N ARG A 167 18.03 -10.63 -13.53
CA ARG A 167 18.03 -9.16 -13.41
C ARG A 167 17.30 -8.68 -12.17
N MET A 168 16.12 -9.22 -11.88
CA MET A 168 15.35 -8.92 -10.68
C MET A 168 16.19 -9.18 -9.43
N THR A 169 16.83 -10.35 -9.33
CA THR A 169 17.64 -10.73 -8.16
C THR A 169 18.89 -9.88 -7.96
N GLN A 170 19.34 -9.16 -8.99
CA GLN A 170 20.45 -8.22 -8.91
C GLN A 170 20.02 -6.79 -8.55
N SER A 171 18.71 -6.49 -8.58
CA SER A 171 18.19 -5.18 -8.21
C SER A 171 18.00 -5.03 -6.70
N ASP A 172 18.19 -3.81 -6.16
CA ASP A 172 17.97 -3.53 -4.74
C ASP A 172 16.56 -3.91 -4.27
N LEU A 173 15.56 -3.64 -5.11
CA LEU A 173 14.17 -3.94 -4.82
C LEU A 173 13.90 -5.46 -4.81
N GLY A 174 14.42 -6.19 -5.80
CA GLY A 174 14.28 -7.65 -5.85
C GLY A 174 15.01 -8.35 -4.71
N GLN A 175 16.22 -7.90 -4.36
CA GLN A 175 16.95 -8.40 -3.19
C GLN A 175 16.18 -8.11 -1.89
N SER A 176 15.63 -6.90 -1.74
CA SER A 176 14.85 -6.53 -0.56
C SER A 176 13.56 -7.36 -0.44
N ALA A 177 12.90 -7.68 -1.55
CA ALA A 177 11.73 -8.55 -1.57
C ALA A 177 12.09 -9.98 -1.13
N LEU A 178 13.16 -10.56 -1.69
CA LEU A 178 13.61 -11.91 -1.36
C LEU A 178 14.20 -12.03 0.03
N ALA A 179 14.78 -10.96 0.58
CA ALA A 179 15.30 -10.91 1.95
C ALA A 179 14.19 -11.08 3.01
N GLN A 180 12.91 -10.88 2.65
CA GLN A 180 11.77 -11.19 3.54
C GLN A 180 11.53 -12.70 3.71
N GLY A 181 12.22 -13.51 2.92
CA GLY A 181 12.10 -14.95 2.90
C GLY A 181 11.46 -15.44 1.61
N PHE A 182 11.78 -16.68 1.27
CA PHE A 182 11.14 -17.41 0.20
C PHE A 182 11.18 -18.92 0.51
N ARG A 183 10.28 -19.67 -0.11
CA ARG A 183 10.24 -21.13 -0.07
C ARG A 183 10.27 -21.66 -1.50
N VAL A 184 11.26 -22.50 -1.78
CA VAL A 184 11.36 -23.21 -3.06
C VAL A 184 10.35 -24.35 -3.10
N LEU A 185 9.49 -24.37 -4.12
CA LEU A 185 8.57 -25.48 -4.38
C LEU A 185 9.10 -26.39 -5.49
N HIS A 186 9.73 -25.82 -6.52
CA HIS A 186 10.36 -26.57 -7.60
C HIS A 186 11.61 -25.82 -8.06
N ASP A 187 12.74 -26.51 -8.18
CA ASP A 187 14.00 -25.98 -8.73
C ASP A 187 14.95 -27.14 -9.14
N PRO A 188 14.63 -27.90 -10.19
CA PRO A 188 15.43 -29.05 -10.62
C PRO A 188 16.82 -28.66 -11.14
N LYS A 189 17.01 -27.41 -11.59
CA LYS A 189 18.28 -26.90 -12.13
C LYS A 189 19.17 -26.25 -11.05
N GLY A 190 18.68 -26.12 -9.81
CA GLY A 190 19.44 -25.58 -8.67
C GLY A 190 19.69 -24.07 -8.74
N MET A 191 18.86 -23.32 -9.46
CA MET A 191 18.99 -21.87 -9.66
C MET A 191 18.98 -21.11 -8.34
N MET A 192 18.23 -21.56 -7.33
CA MET A 192 18.10 -20.89 -6.04
C MET A 192 19.34 -21.02 -5.17
N THR A 193 20.08 -22.12 -5.32
CA THR A 193 21.36 -22.29 -4.61
C THR A 193 22.35 -21.22 -5.09
N THR A 194 22.40 -20.98 -6.41
CA THR A 194 23.24 -19.92 -6.98
C THR A 194 22.78 -18.54 -6.52
N LEU A 195 21.48 -18.27 -6.54
CA LEU A 195 20.90 -17.01 -6.05
C LEU A 195 21.33 -16.72 -4.61
N LEU A 196 21.08 -17.65 -3.68
CA LEU A 196 21.42 -17.49 -2.25
C LEU A 196 22.90 -17.19 -2.02
N SER A 197 23.79 -17.74 -2.84
CA SER A 197 25.23 -17.48 -2.74
C SER A 197 25.66 -16.08 -3.21
N THR A 198 24.78 -15.37 -3.93
CA THR A 198 25.05 -14.04 -4.52
C THR A 198 24.24 -12.91 -3.90
N MET A 199 23.24 -13.24 -3.06
CA MET A 199 22.45 -12.22 -2.35
C MET A 199 23.34 -11.40 -1.41
N THR A 200 23.27 -10.09 -1.55
CA THR A 200 23.88 -9.17 -0.60
C THR A 200 22.87 -8.73 0.45
N PRO A 201 23.31 -8.38 1.67
CA PRO A 201 22.42 -7.75 2.64
C PRO A 201 21.81 -6.49 2.03
N PRO A 202 20.52 -6.20 2.29
CA PRO A 202 19.92 -4.96 1.83
C PRO A 202 20.72 -3.75 2.33
N PRO A 203 20.77 -2.65 1.56
CA PRO A 203 21.52 -1.45 1.94
C PRO A 203 21.04 -0.94 3.30
N ALA A 204 21.97 -0.33 4.05
CA ALA A 204 21.65 0.25 5.34
C ALA A 204 20.52 1.29 5.19
N LYS A 205 19.48 1.14 6.00
CA LYS A 205 18.35 2.04 5.96
C LYS A 205 18.75 3.42 6.46
N ARG A 206 18.24 4.47 5.81
CA ARG A 206 18.48 5.86 6.22
C ARG A 206 17.74 6.15 7.52
N THR A 207 18.46 6.62 8.55
CA THR A 207 17.91 6.88 9.91
C THR A 207 17.84 8.36 10.29
N GLN A 208 18.15 9.29 9.38
CA GLN A 208 18.12 10.73 9.67
C GLN A 208 17.25 11.53 8.71
N ILE A 209 16.37 12.36 9.26
CA ILE A 209 15.51 13.32 8.52
C ILE A 209 16.31 14.60 8.26
N CYS A 210 16.30 15.09 7.01
CA CYS A 210 16.98 16.33 6.64
C CYS A 210 16.05 17.55 6.75
N ASP A 211 16.62 18.75 6.68
CA ASP A 211 15.86 19.99 6.85
C ASP A 211 14.85 20.22 5.71
N GLU A 212 15.18 19.75 4.50
CA GLU A 212 14.30 19.82 3.33
C GLU A 212 13.04 18.97 3.51
N GLU A 213 13.13 17.77 4.11
CA GLU A 213 11.96 16.93 4.40
C GLU A 213 11.03 17.57 5.45
N ILE A 214 11.58 18.31 6.41
CA ILE A 214 10.79 19.08 7.38
C ILE A 214 10.08 20.24 6.68
N ASP A 215 10.78 20.95 5.79
CA ASP A 215 10.21 22.06 5.02
C ASP A 215 9.11 21.57 4.09
N ASP A 216 9.32 20.44 3.42
CA ASP A 216 8.35 19.79 2.55
C ASP A 216 7.07 19.40 3.31
N PHE A 217 7.22 18.77 4.48
CA PHE A 217 6.11 18.38 5.33
C PHE A 217 5.28 19.59 5.78
N LEU A 218 5.95 20.62 6.31
CA LEU A 218 5.31 21.82 6.80
C LEU A 218 4.64 22.62 5.68
N PHE A 219 5.29 22.71 4.51
CA PHE A 219 4.71 23.34 3.33
C PHE A 219 3.41 22.66 2.93
N HIS A 220 3.39 21.33 2.88
CA HIS A 220 2.21 20.57 2.49
C HIS A 220 1.09 20.62 3.54
N CYS A 221 1.41 20.81 4.82
CA CYS A 221 0.39 21.11 5.84
C CYS A 221 -0.34 22.43 5.55
N LEU A 222 0.41 23.50 5.29
CA LEU A 222 -0.16 24.80 4.95
C LEU A 222 -0.86 24.78 3.58
N TRP A 223 -0.27 24.11 2.60
CA TRP A 223 -0.85 23.96 1.27
C TRP A 223 -2.19 23.24 1.34
N SER A 224 -2.26 22.10 2.04
CA SER A 224 -3.50 21.34 2.21
C SER A 224 -4.58 22.17 2.88
N THR A 225 -4.22 22.93 3.91
CA THR A 225 -5.12 23.89 4.58
C THR A 225 -5.68 24.94 3.62
N ARG A 226 -4.84 25.51 2.75
CA ARG A 226 -5.30 26.46 1.71
C ARG A 226 -6.24 25.80 0.70
N ARG A 227 -6.01 24.53 0.33
CA ARG A 227 -6.91 23.78 -0.56
C ARG A 227 -8.26 23.56 0.11
N TYR A 228 -8.27 23.20 1.38
CA TYR A 228 -9.47 23.03 2.17
C TYR A 228 -10.32 24.33 2.18
N MET A 229 -9.70 25.46 2.51
CA MET A 229 -10.39 26.76 2.54
C MET A 229 -10.92 27.23 1.17
N ARG A 230 -10.41 26.68 0.08
CA ARG A 230 -10.90 26.94 -1.29
C ARG A 230 -12.07 26.02 -1.68
N GLY A 231 -12.46 25.09 -0.83
CA GLY A 231 -13.44 24.04 -1.15
C GLY A 231 -12.88 22.94 -2.05
N GLU A 232 -11.55 22.84 -2.23
CA GLU A 232 -10.90 21.78 -3.00
C GLU A 232 -10.74 20.51 -2.13
N LEU A 233 -11.86 20.02 -1.56
CA LEU A 233 -11.86 19.02 -0.47
C LEU A 233 -11.17 17.72 -0.84
N TRP A 234 -11.36 17.21 -2.07
CA TRP A 234 -10.68 16.01 -2.54
C TRP A 234 -9.15 16.15 -2.46
N THR A 235 -8.62 17.26 -2.97
CA THR A 235 -7.19 17.55 -2.99
C THR A 235 -6.63 17.76 -1.59
N ALA A 236 -7.39 18.46 -0.72
CA ALA A 236 -7.01 18.68 0.66
C ALA A 236 -6.94 17.36 1.46
N CYS A 237 -8.00 16.54 1.39
CA CYS A 237 -8.06 15.26 2.08
C CYS A 237 -6.97 14.31 1.54
N TRP A 238 -6.80 14.22 0.23
CA TRP A 238 -5.73 13.41 -0.38
C TRP A 238 -4.33 13.82 0.13
N CYS A 239 -4.04 15.12 0.16
CA CYS A 239 -2.75 15.57 0.67
C CYS A 239 -2.58 15.27 2.16
N CYS A 240 -3.61 15.46 2.97
CA CYS A 240 -3.55 15.17 4.41
C CYS A 240 -3.43 13.68 4.73
N ASP A 241 -4.22 12.85 4.05
CA ASP A 241 -4.41 11.43 4.38
C ASP A 241 -3.52 10.48 3.57
N VAL A 242 -2.92 10.95 2.47
CA VAL A 242 -2.00 10.16 1.64
C VAL A 242 -0.60 10.74 1.69
N TYR A 243 -0.42 11.97 1.23
CA TYR A 243 0.91 12.55 1.11
C TYR A 243 1.58 12.83 2.46
N LEU A 244 0.92 13.56 3.37
CA LEU A 244 1.47 13.81 4.70
C LEU A 244 1.59 12.51 5.52
N LYS A 245 0.72 11.52 5.29
CA LYS A 245 0.82 10.22 5.96
C LYS A 245 1.99 9.39 5.46
N SER A 246 2.37 9.48 4.18
CA SER A 246 3.58 8.78 3.70
C SER A 246 4.84 9.37 4.32
N MET A 247 4.91 10.70 4.49
CA MET A 247 6.01 11.36 5.19
C MET A 247 6.03 11.00 6.69
N LEU A 248 4.87 10.95 7.33
CA LEU A 248 4.75 10.53 8.72
C LEU A 248 5.13 9.05 8.93
N LEU A 249 4.66 8.17 8.06
CA LEU A 249 5.03 6.76 8.06
C LEU A 249 6.54 6.62 7.95
N ARG A 250 7.17 7.36 7.03
CA ARG A 250 8.63 7.36 6.89
C ARG A 250 9.34 7.75 8.18
N ALA A 251 8.86 8.77 8.89
CA ALA A 251 9.43 9.16 10.17
C ALA A 251 9.25 8.07 11.25
N LEU A 252 8.10 7.40 11.30
CA LEU A 252 7.82 6.29 12.22
C LEU A 252 8.72 5.08 11.94
N GLU A 253 8.91 4.72 10.67
CA GLU A 253 9.82 3.64 10.24
C GLU A 253 11.26 3.93 10.71
N MET A 254 11.73 5.17 10.53
CA MET A 254 13.09 5.56 10.93
C MET A 254 13.30 5.55 12.45
N GLU A 255 12.27 5.93 13.21
CA GLU A 255 12.30 5.88 14.67
C GLU A 255 12.40 4.43 15.16
N ALA A 256 11.53 3.56 14.67
CA ALA A 256 11.52 2.14 15.02
C ALA A 256 12.85 1.45 14.62
N GLU A 257 13.40 1.76 13.45
CA GLU A 257 14.73 1.30 13.02
C GLU A 257 15.84 1.75 13.97
N THR A 258 15.78 2.98 14.47
CA THR A 258 16.77 3.53 15.42
C THR A 258 16.67 2.83 16.79
N LEU A 259 15.48 2.36 17.16
CA LEU A 259 15.24 1.58 18.37
C LEU A 259 15.60 0.09 18.22
N GLY A 260 15.90 -0.37 17.00
CA GLY A 260 16.24 -1.75 16.69
C GLY A 260 15.02 -2.66 16.47
N ASP A 261 13.84 -2.06 16.21
CA ASP A 261 12.62 -2.81 15.92
C ASP A 261 12.63 -3.39 14.50
N VAL A 262 11.88 -4.48 14.32
CA VAL A 262 11.65 -5.09 13.00
C VAL A 262 10.56 -4.32 12.26
N VAL A 263 10.97 -3.37 11.43
CA VAL A 263 10.06 -2.54 10.62
C VAL A 263 9.66 -3.23 9.33
N MET A 264 8.35 -3.39 9.17
CA MET A 264 7.75 -3.98 7.98
C MET A 264 7.55 -2.92 6.88
N ILE A 265 7.67 -3.35 5.62
CA ILE A 265 7.53 -2.48 4.45
C ILE A 265 6.16 -1.77 4.39
N GLN A 266 6.14 -0.50 3.97
CA GLN A 266 4.93 0.28 3.70
C GLN A 266 3.93 0.33 4.87
N GLY A 267 4.41 0.30 6.11
CA GLY A 267 3.52 0.36 7.26
C GLY A 267 2.72 -0.92 7.54
N ARG A 268 3.11 -2.07 6.96
CA ARG A 268 2.44 -3.34 7.30
C ARG A 268 2.55 -3.61 8.79
N SER A 269 1.44 -3.99 9.42
CA SER A 269 1.40 -4.24 10.87
C SER A 269 1.94 -3.05 11.70
N LEU A 270 1.75 -1.81 11.23
CA LEU A 270 2.28 -0.58 11.82
C LEU A 270 2.11 -0.54 13.34
N GLU A 271 0.91 -0.90 13.80
CA GLU A 271 0.50 -0.90 15.20
C GLU A 271 1.33 -1.82 16.10
N ASN A 272 2.03 -2.82 15.53
CA ASN A 272 2.82 -3.78 16.28
C ASN A 272 4.25 -3.31 16.56
N TRP A 273 4.74 -2.28 15.85
CA TRP A 273 6.12 -1.82 15.97
C TRP A 273 6.26 -0.32 16.24
N ILE A 274 5.18 0.46 16.23
CA ILE A 274 5.18 1.81 16.78
C ILE A 274 4.76 1.83 18.25
N SER A 275 5.13 2.88 18.98
CA SER A 275 4.67 3.05 20.37
C SER A 275 3.15 3.20 20.46
N ASP A 276 2.55 2.74 21.57
CA ASP A 276 1.11 2.92 21.88
C ASP A 276 0.67 4.38 21.79
N GLN A 277 1.56 5.31 22.17
CA GLN A 277 1.31 6.74 22.07
C GLN A 277 1.18 7.18 20.59
N SER A 278 2.10 6.74 19.73
CA SER A 278 2.04 7.01 18.30
C SER A 278 0.79 6.39 17.67
N ALA A 279 0.47 5.13 18.00
CA ALA A 279 -0.71 4.43 17.50
C ALA A 279 -2.02 5.13 17.89
N THR A 280 -2.11 5.62 19.13
CA THR A 280 -3.28 6.37 19.61
C THR A 280 -3.43 7.69 18.87
N LYS A 281 -2.34 8.46 18.73
CA LYS A 281 -2.36 9.75 18.03
C LYS A 281 -2.65 9.61 16.54
N LEU A 282 -2.13 8.57 15.89
CA LEU A 282 -2.28 8.35 14.45
C LEU A 282 -3.75 8.37 14.01
N ARG A 283 -4.64 7.78 14.81
CA ARG A 283 -6.09 7.75 14.55
C ARG A 283 -6.74 9.13 14.48
N LEU A 284 -6.17 10.11 15.19
CA LEU A 284 -6.67 11.48 15.24
C LEU A 284 -6.19 12.33 14.04
N THR A 285 -5.31 11.77 13.21
CA THR A 285 -4.67 12.51 12.12
C THR A 285 -5.45 12.45 10.80
N TYR A 286 -6.52 11.64 10.71
CA TYR A 286 -7.27 11.42 9.48
C TYR A 286 -8.46 12.37 9.31
N VAL A 287 -8.64 12.87 8.10
CA VAL A 287 -9.78 13.72 7.73
C VAL A 287 -10.98 12.86 7.36
N CYS A 288 -12.18 13.22 7.84
CA CYS A 288 -13.41 12.66 7.30
C CYS A 288 -13.95 13.60 6.21
N TYR A 289 -14.21 13.06 5.01
CA TYR A 289 -14.63 13.84 3.85
C TYR A 289 -15.92 14.64 4.14
N GLN A 290 -15.90 15.94 3.90
CA GLN A 290 -16.98 16.89 4.25
C GLN A 290 -17.31 16.99 5.75
N SER A 291 -16.40 16.58 6.64
CA SER A 291 -16.52 16.88 8.06
C SER A 291 -15.69 18.11 8.44
N ASP A 292 -16.10 18.78 9.51
CA ASP A 292 -15.38 19.94 10.06
C ASP A 292 -14.09 19.56 10.81
N ASN A 293 -13.69 18.28 10.80
CA ASN A 293 -12.55 17.77 11.56
C ASN A 293 -11.17 18.09 10.95
N PHE A 294 -11.12 18.81 9.82
CA PHE A 294 -9.88 19.06 9.09
C PHE A 294 -8.85 19.79 9.97
N ARG A 295 -9.30 20.77 10.76
CA ARG A 295 -8.44 21.55 11.67
C ARG A 295 -7.75 20.63 12.68
N GLU A 296 -8.50 19.77 13.34
CA GLU A 296 -7.98 18.83 14.32
C GLU A 296 -7.07 17.79 13.65
N ALA A 297 -7.45 17.27 12.49
CA ALA A 297 -6.66 16.28 11.76
C ALA A 297 -5.29 16.84 11.36
N ILE A 298 -5.22 18.06 10.81
CA ILE A 298 -3.94 18.65 10.41
C ILE A 298 -3.07 18.99 11.63
N ALA A 299 -3.66 19.50 12.71
CA ALA A 299 -2.94 19.76 13.95
C ALA A 299 -2.35 18.48 14.55
N ASN A 300 -3.17 17.41 14.66
CA ASN A 300 -2.69 16.11 15.14
C ASN A 300 -1.62 15.50 14.22
N THR A 301 -1.70 15.74 12.91
CA THR A 301 -0.68 15.30 11.95
C THR A 301 0.67 15.98 12.21
N ILE A 302 0.67 17.31 12.40
CA ILE A 302 1.88 18.08 12.74
C ILE A 302 2.43 17.63 14.09
N ASP A 303 1.56 17.51 15.10
CA ASP A 303 1.94 17.09 16.45
C ASP A 303 2.64 15.73 16.47
N LEU A 304 2.04 14.73 15.81
CA LEU A 304 2.60 13.39 15.77
C LEU A 304 3.93 13.38 15.00
N TYR A 305 3.98 13.99 13.82
CA TYR A 305 5.22 14.08 13.03
C TYR A 305 6.36 14.71 13.82
N PHE A 306 6.13 15.87 14.44
CA PHE A 306 7.16 16.54 15.23
C PHE A 306 7.52 15.77 16.51
N SER A 307 6.58 15.05 17.13
CA SER A 307 6.91 14.23 18.30
C SER A 307 7.89 13.11 17.96
N VAL A 308 7.83 12.56 16.75
CA VAL A 308 8.74 11.52 16.23
C VAL A 308 10.05 12.15 15.77
N VAL A 309 9.99 13.15 14.90
CA VAL A 309 11.16 13.84 14.33
C VAL A 309 12.07 14.41 15.43
N MET A 310 11.49 15.04 16.46
CA MET A 310 12.27 15.66 17.53
C MET A 310 13.05 14.66 18.40
N ARG A 311 12.64 13.38 18.44
CA ARG A 311 13.40 12.31 19.12
C ARG A 311 14.62 11.87 18.32
N MET A 312 14.63 12.11 17.01
CA MET A 312 15.71 11.72 16.09
C MET A 312 16.63 12.87 15.68
N LEU A 313 16.19 14.13 15.81
CA LEU A 313 16.99 15.29 15.45
C LEU A 313 18.13 15.54 16.45
N PRO A 314 19.32 15.97 15.97
CA PRO A 314 20.38 16.43 16.87
C PRO A 314 19.95 17.73 17.58
N PRO A 315 20.43 17.99 18.80
CA PRO A 315 20.08 19.19 19.57
C PRO A 315 20.32 20.51 18.82
N SER A 316 21.33 20.56 17.94
CA SER A 316 21.64 21.73 17.12
C SER A 316 20.55 22.11 16.11
N LYS A 317 19.69 21.16 15.72
CA LYS A 317 18.60 21.36 14.75
C LYS A 317 17.22 21.49 15.38
N ALA A 318 17.04 20.98 16.59
CA ALA A 318 15.76 20.96 17.31
C ALA A 318 15.10 22.35 17.45
N ASN A 319 15.89 23.37 17.78
CA ASN A 319 15.39 24.73 17.94
C ASN A 319 14.87 25.33 16.62
N ALA A 320 15.61 25.16 15.53
CA ALA A 320 15.22 25.67 14.22
C ALA A 320 13.95 24.97 13.71
N ALA A 321 13.85 23.64 13.88
CA ALA A 321 12.67 22.88 13.53
C ALA A 321 11.42 23.36 14.31
N THR A 322 11.57 23.60 15.62
CA THR A 322 10.49 24.13 16.47
C THR A 322 10.04 25.52 16.04
N GLN A 323 10.97 26.41 15.68
CA GLN A 323 10.62 27.75 15.18
C GLN A 323 9.84 27.68 13.86
N LYS A 324 10.26 26.82 12.93
CA LYS A 324 9.55 26.60 11.66
C LYS A 324 8.13 26.06 11.90
N ARG A 325 7.99 25.06 12.78
CA ARG A 325 6.70 24.52 13.19
C ARG A 325 5.75 25.62 13.68
N ASN A 326 6.18 26.41 14.67
CA ASN A 326 5.35 27.47 15.25
C ASN A 326 4.91 28.52 14.22
N ALA A 327 5.81 28.89 13.30
CA ALA A 327 5.50 29.84 12.24
C ALA A 327 4.43 29.31 11.27
N VAL A 328 4.49 28.01 10.95
CA VAL A 328 3.54 27.36 10.04
C VAL A 328 2.20 27.08 10.71
N GLU A 329 2.17 26.64 11.97
CA GLU A 329 0.93 26.52 12.75
C GLU A 329 0.20 27.87 12.83
N SER A 330 0.93 28.95 13.10
CA SER A 330 0.37 30.32 13.09
C SER A 330 -0.19 30.71 11.72
N ALA A 331 0.43 30.26 10.62
CA ALA A 331 -0.06 30.52 9.28
C ALA A 331 -1.31 29.68 8.93
N ILE A 332 -1.35 28.42 9.38
CA ILE A 332 -2.52 27.54 9.26
C ILE A 332 -3.71 28.15 10.00
N ASP A 333 -3.52 28.61 11.24
CA ASP A 333 -4.59 29.22 12.03
C ASP A 333 -5.19 30.45 11.35
N ARG A 334 -4.34 31.33 10.81
CA ARG A 334 -4.79 32.48 10.01
C ARG A 334 -5.64 32.05 8.81
N VAL A 335 -5.12 31.10 8.02
CA VAL A 335 -5.84 30.59 6.84
C VAL A 335 -7.20 29.99 7.22
N LEU A 336 -7.26 29.18 8.28
CA LEU A 336 -8.49 28.57 8.74
C LEU A 336 -9.50 29.58 9.33
N ASN A 337 -9.03 30.74 9.77
CA ASN A 337 -9.88 31.84 10.23
C ASN A 337 -10.29 32.80 9.10
N GLY A 338 -9.85 32.55 7.86
CA GLY A 338 -10.19 33.35 6.69
C GLY A 338 -9.24 34.51 6.41
N ASP A 339 -8.11 34.59 7.12
CA ASP A 339 -7.07 35.58 6.86
C ASP A 339 -6.17 35.13 5.70
N THR A 340 -5.76 36.09 4.84
CA THR A 340 -4.88 35.82 3.68
C THR A 340 -3.41 35.78 4.03
#